data_AF-A0A830F1L8-F1
#
_entry.id   AF-A0A830F1L8-F1
#
_cell.length_a   1.000
_cell.length_b   1.000
_cell.length_c   1.000
_cell.angle_alpha   90.00
_cell.angle_beta   90.00
_cell.angle_gamma   90.00
#
_symmetry.space_group_name_H-M   'P 1'
#
loop_
_entity.id
_entity.type
_entity.pdbx_description
1 polymer ?
#
loop_
_entity_poly.entity_id
_entity_poly.type
_entity_poly.pdbx_seq_one_letter_code
_entity_poly.pdbx_strand_id
1 'polypeptide(L)' 'MEWHEQSAESGERWEREDGYAVVWVRETAAGDWAVTYDRLRQAPGGSAYRHRTVATEADARSLAAEWRGAESAVES' A
#
# COMPACT_ATOMS: atom_id res chain seq x y z
N MET A 1 -11.36 5.99 7.15
CA MET A 1 -10.95 6.00 5.72
C MET A 1 -11.17 4.61 5.17
N GLU A 2 -11.88 4.51 4.04
CA GLU A 2 -12.14 3.22 3.41
C GLU A 2 -11.08 2.91 2.33
N TRP A 3 -10.67 1.64 2.27
CA TRP A 3 -9.73 1.12 1.28
C TRP A 3 -10.42 0.01 0.52
N HIS A 4 -10.39 0.07 -0.81
CA HIS A 4 -10.93 -0.96 -1.67
C HIS A 4 -9.82 -1.91 -2.10
N GLU A 5 -9.99 -3.18 -1.76
CA GLU A 5 -9.13 -4.26 -2.25
C GLU A 5 -9.43 -4.55 -3.72
N GLN A 6 -8.38 -4.60 -4.52
CA GLN A 6 -8.37 -5.02 -5.90
C GLN A 6 -7.42 -6.20 -6.03
N SER A 7 -7.95 -7.35 -6.43
CA SER A 7 -7.16 -8.53 -6.75
C SER A 7 -6.31 -8.23 -7.99
N ALA A 8 -4.99 -8.35 -7.87
CA ALA A 8 -4.07 -8.23 -9.00
C ALA A 8 -3.48 -9.60 -9.33
N GLU A 9 -3.14 -9.82 -10.59
CA GLU A 9 -2.62 -11.11 -11.09
C GLU A 9 -1.29 -11.54 -10.42
N SER A 10 -0.60 -10.62 -9.76
CA SER A 10 0.68 -10.88 -9.06
C SER A 10 0.69 -10.35 -7.62
N GLY A 11 -0.47 -10.19 -6.99
CA GLY A 11 -0.57 -9.83 -5.58
C GLY A 11 -1.85 -9.08 -5.21
N GLU A 12 -1.78 -8.29 -4.15
CA GLU A 12 -2.93 -7.56 -3.62
C GLU A 12 -2.68 -6.06 -3.72
N ARG A 13 -3.65 -5.36 -4.29
CA ARG A 13 -3.64 -3.91 -4.38
C ARG A 13 -4.80 -3.37 -3.56
N TRP A 14 -4.56 -2.29 -2.85
CA TRP A 14 -5.60 -1.51 -2.19
C TRP A 14 -5.53 -0.08 -2.70
N GLU A 15 -6.68 0.45 -3.08
CA GLU A 15 -6.83 1.84 -3.46
C GLU A 15 -7.71 2.53 -2.42
N ARG A 16 -7.26 3.70 -1.96
CA ARG A 16 -8.04 4.53 -1.03
C ARG A 16 -9.26 5.06 -1.77
N GLU A 17 -10.43 5.12 -1.12
CA GLU A 17 -11.71 5.50 -1.75
C GLU A 17 -11.67 6.84 -2.50
N ASP A 18 -10.90 7.82 -2.02
CA ASP A 18 -10.72 9.12 -2.68
C ASP A 18 -9.78 9.09 -3.90
N GLY A 19 -9.18 7.94 -4.21
CA GLY A 19 -8.27 7.76 -5.33
C GLY A 19 -6.91 8.47 -5.16
N TYR A 20 -6.60 9.02 -3.98
CA TYR A 20 -5.35 9.74 -3.76
C TYR A 20 -4.20 8.87 -3.26
N ALA A 21 -4.47 7.65 -2.79
CA ALA A 21 -3.42 6.76 -2.33
C ALA A 21 -3.67 5.31 -2.76
N VAL A 22 -2.57 4.61 -3.05
CA VAL A 22 -2.52 3.20 -3.39
C VAL A 22 -1.49 2.51 -2.52
N VAL A 23 -1.84 1.31 -2.05
CA VAL A 23 -0.91 0.34 -1.46
C VAL A 23 -0.91 -0.90 -2.33
N TRP A 24 0.25 -1.41 -2.70
CA TRP A 24 0.38 -2.59 -3.54
C TRP A 24 1.41 -3.55 -2.95
N VAL A 25 0.98 -4.80 -2.76
CA VAL A 25 1.82 -5.93 -2.40
C VAL A 25 1.95 -6.83 -3.62
N ARG A 26 3.19 -7.21 -3.96
CA ARG A 26 3.47 -8.15 -5.05
C ARG A 26 4.65 -9.05 -4.74
N GLU A 27 4.59 -10.28 -5.23
CA GLU A 27 5.76 -11.16 -5.25
C GLU A 27 6.77 -10.65 -6.30
N THR A 28 8.05 -10.71 -5.97
CA THR A 28 9.16 -10.36 -6.85
C THR A 28 9.72 -11.60 -7.53
N ALA A 29 10.45 -11.44 -8.63
CA ALA A 29 11.11 -12.55 -9.32
C ALA A 29 12.14 -13.31 -8.45
N ALA A 30 12.57 -12.73 -7.32
CA ALA A 30 13.48 -13.36 -6.37
C ALA A 30 12.77 -14.22 -5.31
N GLY A 31 11.42 -14.21 -5.26
CA GLY A 31 10.61 -14.88 -4.23
C GLY A 31 10.35 -14.04 -2.97
N ASP A 32 10.97 -12.84 -2.88
CA ASP A 32 10.62 -11.84 -1.86
C ASP A 32 9.33 -11.09 -2.23
N TRP A 33 8.75 -10.40 -1.25
CA TRP A 33 7.53 -9.62 -1.40
C TRP A 33 7.81 -8.13 -1.31
N ALA A 34 7.37 -7.37 -2.32
CA ALA A 34 7.49 -5.93 -2.36
C ALA A 34 6.17 -5.25 -1.97
N VAL A 35 6.26 -4.28 -1.05
CA VAL A 35 5.17 -3.41 -0.64
C VAL A 35 5.47 -2.00 -1.10
N THR A 36 4.55 -1.41 -1.84
CA THR A 36 4.65 -0.04 -2.35
C THR A 36 3.45 0.76 -1.87
N TYR A 37 3.69 1.96 -1.36
CA TYR A 37 2.68 2.94 -1.06
C TYR A 37 2.98 4.18 -1.88
N ASP A 38 1.98 4.65 -2.60
CA ASP A 38 2.03 5.83 -3.44
C ASP A 38 0.84 6.72 -3.09
N ARG A 39 1.12 7.94 -2.65
CA ARG A 39 0.13 9.00 -2.48
C ARG A 39 0.39 10.10 -3.49
N LEU A 40 -0.64 10.41 -4.24
CA LEU A 40 -0.62 11.38 -5.31
C LEU A 40 -0.34 12.78 -4.76
N ARG A 41 0.31 13.60 -5.58
CA ARG A 41 0.57 15.02 -5.27
C ARG A 41 -0.69 15.83 -4.98
N GLN A 42 -1.83 15.39 -5.53
CA GLN A 42 -3.13 16.04 -5.36
C GLN A 42 -3.78 15.74 -4.01
N ALA A 43 -3.22 14.81 -3.22
CA ALA A 43 -3.74 14.46 -1.92
C ALA A 43 -3.62 15.63 -0.93
N PRO A 44 -4.58 15.79 0.01
CA PRO A 44 -4.35 16.57 1.21
C PRO A 44 -3.13 15.98 1.94
N GLY A 45 -2.15 16.82 2.28
CA GLY A 45 -0.84 16.38 2.81
C GLY A 45 0.26 16.18 1.76
N GLY A 46 -0.02 16.35 0.47
CA GLY A 46 0.97 16.30 -0.63
C GLY A 46 1.41 14.88 -0.99
N SER A 47 2.33 14.73 -1.94
CA SER A 47 2.77 13.40 -2.39
C SER A 47 3.62 12.68 -1.35
N ALA A 48 3.43 11.36 -1.22
CA ALA A 48 4.31 10.51 -0.43
C ALA A 48 4.55 9.20 -1.18
N TYR A 49 5.78 8.69 -1.10
CA TYR A 49 6.16 7.42 -1.72
C TYR A 49 6.95 6.60 -0.73
N ARG A 50 6.58 5.33 -0.58
CA ARG A 50 7.29 4.38 0.26
C ARG A 50 7.36 3.03 -0.42
N HIS A 51 8.54 2.43 -0.41
CA HIS A 51 8.77 1.11 -0.98
C HIS A 51 9.62 0.28 -0.02
N ARG A 52 9.22 -0.97 0.19
CA ARG A 52 9.96 -1.91 1.04
C ARG A 52 9.79 -3.33 0.55
N THR A 53 10.85 -4.12 0.63
CA THR A 53 10.82 -5.56 0.37
C THR A 53 10.95 -6.32 1.68
N VAL A 54 10.24 -7.45 1.76
CA VAL A 54 10.19 -8.35 2.91
C VAL A 54 10.18 -9.80 2.43
N ALA A 55 10.63 -10.72 3.26
CA ALA A 55 10.86 -12.10 2.84
C ALA A 55 9.57 -12.93 2.68
N THR A 56 8.44 -12.49 3.24
CA THR A 56 7.20 -13.30 3.26
C THR A 56 5.97 -12.47 2.93
N GLU A 57 4.97 -13.14 2.34
CA GLU A 57 3.66 -12.55 2.05
C GLU A 57 2.98 -12.00 3.31
N ALA A 58 3.05 -12.74 4.42
CA ALA A 58 2.43 -12.35 5.69
C ALA A 58 3.02 -11.05 6.25
N ASP A 59 4.35 -10.88 6.15
CA ASP A 59 5.04 -9.64 6.55
C ASP A 59 4.65 -8.49 5.62
N ALA A 60 4.51 -8.77 4.32
CA ALA A 60 4.10 -7.79 3.31
C ALA A 60 2.67 -7.28 3.55
N ARG A 61 1.75 -8.19 3.83
CA ARG A 61 0.36 -7.89 4.19
C ARG A 61 0.26 -7.10 5.49
N SER A 62 1.05 -7.46 6.50
CA SER A 62 1.11 -6.73 7.76
C SER A 62 1.61 -5.30 7.55
N LEU A 63 2.69 -5.12 6.78
CA LEU A 63 3.23 -3.81 6.44
C LEU A 63 2.23 -2.97 5.64
N ALA A 64 1.52 -3.57 4.69
CA ALA A 64 0.47 -2.91 3.93
C ALA A 64 -0.70 -2.47 4.84
N ALA A 65 -1.08 -3.29 5.83
CA ALA A 65 -2.09 -2.91 6.83
C ALA A 65 -1.61 -1.75 7.70
N GLU A 66 -0.35 -1.77 8.16
CA GLU A 66 0.24 -0.66 8.92
C GLU A 66 0.22 0.65 8.14
N TRP A 67 0.57 0.63 6.84
CA TRP A 67 0.59 1.85 6.03
C TRP A 67 -0.81 2.43 5.82
N ARG A 68 -1.81 1.58 5.56
CA ARG A 68 -3.22 2.01 5.46
C ARG A 68 -3.76 2.55 6.79
N GLY A 69 -3.35 1.95 7.91
CA GLY A 69 -3.72 2.39 9.25
C GLY A 69 -3.06 3.72 9.64
N ALA A 70 -1.77 3.88 9.33
CA ALA A 70 -1.04 5.12 9.58
C ALA A 70 -1.70 6.29 8.85
N GLU A 71 -2.01 6.14 7.56
CA GLU A 71 -2.70 7.17 6.76
C GLU A 71 -4.06 7.55 7.35
N SER A 72 -4.80 6.57 7.86
CA SER A 72 -6.08 6.82 8.53
C SER A 72 -5.93 7.62 9.83
N ALA A 73 -4.75 7.57 10.47
CA ALA A 73 -4.45 8.27 11.72
C ALA A 73 -3.85 9.68 11.51
N VAL A 74 -3.15 9.94 10.40
CA VAL A 74 -2.54 11.27 10.15
C VAL A 74 -3.57 12.34 9.76
N GLU A 75 -4.76 11.93 9.33
CA GLU A 75 -5.83 12.84 8.88
C GLU A 75 -7.03 12.92 9.86
N SER A 76 -6.90 12.35 11.07
CA SER A 76 -7.90 12.45 12.15
C SER A 76 -7.68 13.64 13.07
#